data_AF-A0A1E4HIW7-F1
#
_entry.id   AF-A0A1E4HIW7-F1
#
_cell.length_a   1.000
_cell.length_b   1.000
_cell.length_c   1.000
_cell.angle_alpha   90.00
_cell.angle_beta   90.00
_cell.angle_gamma   90.00
#
_symmetry.space_group_name_H-M   'P 1'
#
loop_
_entity.id
_entity.type
_entity.pdbx_description
1 polymer ?
#
loop_
_entity_poly.entity_id
_entity_poly.type
_entity_poly.pdbx_seq_one_letter_code
_entity_poly.pdbx_strand_id
1 'polypeptide(L)'
;METPQIRPGLVSDSEPASRVVAFFFNSAQGNSVIQLLTAIGIPNDRLGVTPPEQIEGGQGMILSIPCPDEKLLHRVEDICRKEGARIHRRRR
;
A
#
# COMPACT_ATOMS: atom_id res chain seq x y z
N MET A 1 -10.60 13.24 35.62
CA MET A 1 -10.75 13.39 34.16
C MET A 1 -11.20 12.05 33.62
N GLU A 2 -12.43 11.94 33.13
CA GLU A 2 -12.92 10.69 32.54
C GLU A 2 -12.35 10.55 31.13
N THR A 3 -11.68 9.43 30.86
CA THR A 3 -11.15 9.08 29.54
C THR A 3 -12.30 8.94 28.53
N PRO A 4 -12.27 9.63 27.38
CA PRO A 4 -13.30 9.47 26.37
C PRO A 4 -13.30 8.02 25.85
N GLN A 5 -14.41 7.31 26.03
CA GLN A 5 -14.60 5.99 25.45
C GLN A 5 -14.87 6.14 23.95
N ILE A 6 -13.82 6.02 23.14
CA ILE A 6 -13.96 5.87 21.69
C ILE A 6 -14.69 4.54 21.44
N ARG A 7 -15.91 4.59 20.91
CA ARG A 7 -16.57 3.38 20.41
C ARG A 7 -15.70 2.86 19.26
N PRO A 8 -15.22 1.60 19.30
CA PRO A 8 -14.60 1.02 18.12
C PRO A 8 -15.67 1.03 17.04
N GLY A 9 -15.54 1.94 16.07
CA GLY A 9 -16.37 1.88 14.88
C GLY A 9 -16.22 0.47 14.32
N LEU A 10 -17.33 -0.16 13.98
CA LEU A 10 -17.37 -1.44 13.28
C LEU A 10 -16.43 -1.32 12.08
N VAL A 11 -15.19 -1.80 12.23
CA VAL A 11 -14.27 -1.95 11.12
C VAL A 11 -14.86 -3.11 10.36
N SER A 12 -15.78 -2.81 9.43
CA SER A 12 -16.26 -3.77 8.46
C SER A 12 -15.01 -4.32 7.82
N ASP A 13 -14.73 -5.60 8.12
CA ASP A 13 -13.64 -6.37 7.56
C ASP A 13 -13.66 -6.08 6.06
N SER A 14 -12.71 -5.26 5.60
CA SER A 14 -12.64 -4.89 4.19
C SER A 14 -12.51 -6.22 3.47
N GLU A 15 -13.44 -6.51 2.54
CA GLU A 15 -13.46 -7.75 1.76
C GLU A 15 -12.04 -8.21 1.42
N PRO A 16 -11.75 -9.53 1.37
CA PRO A 16 -10.41 -10.05 1.13
C PRO A 16 -9.90 -9.66 -0.27
N ALA A 17 -9.48 -8.41 -0.40
CA ALA A 17 -8.90 -7.82 -1.58
C ALA A 17 -7.46 -8.28 -1.61
N SER A 18 -7.06 -8.85 -2.74
CA SER A 18 -5.67 -9.22 -2.96
C SER A 18 -4.80 -7.98 -2.78
N ARG A 19 -3.72 -8.08 -2.00
CA ARG A 19 -2.82 -6.94 -1.77
C ARG A 19 -1.50 -7.16 -2.50
N VAL A 20 -1.08 -6.16 -3.26
CA VAL A 20 0.26 -6.08 -3.81
C VAL A 20 1.14 -5.41 -2.77
N VAL A 21 2.17 -6.10 -2.30
CA VAL A 21 3.18 -5.51 -1.42
C VAL A 21 4.39 -5.18 -2.26
N ALA A 22 4.75 -3.91 -2.38
CA ALA A 22 5.84 -3.44 -3.20
C ALA A 22 6.87 -2.75 -2.32
N PHE A 23 8.12 -3.22 -2.35
CA PHE A 23 9.24 -2.58 -1.67
C PHE A 23 10.03 -1.72 -2.66
N PHE A 24 10.17 -0.44 -2.32
CA PHE A 24 10.96 0.54 -3.07
C PHE A 24 12.23 0.83 -2.28
N PHE A 25 13.39 0.71 -2.94
CA PHE A 25 14.67 1.08 -2.33
C PHE A 25 14.83 2.59 -2.16
N ASN A 26 14.08 3.37 -2.94
CA ASN A 26 14.02 4.83 -2.85
C ASN A 26 12.59 5.26 -2.51
N SER A 27 12.42 5.98 -1.41
CA SER A 27 11.13 6.52 -0.98
C SER A 27 10.52 7.49 -2.00
N ALA A 28 11.34 8.18 -2.80
CA ALA A 28 10.85 9.04 -3.88
C ALA A 28 10.09 8.25 -4.95
N GLN A 29 10.56 7.04 -5.31
CA GLN A 29 9.86 6.16 -6.25
C GLN A 29 8.53 5.68 -5.68
N GLY A 30 8.51 5.33 -4.39
CA GLY A 30 7.27 4.99 -3.69
C GLY A 30 6.24 6.12 -3.73
N ASN A 31 6.67 7.35 -3.47
CA ASN A 31 5.81 8.54 -3.55
C ASN A 31 5.28 8.80 -4.96
N SER A 32 6.11 8.64 -6.00
CA SER A 32 5.65 8.73 -7.39
C SER A 32 4.57 7.69 -7.69
N VAL A 33 4.74 6.45 -7.22
CA VAL A 33 3.73 5.39 -7.37
C VAL A 33 2.44 5.75 -6.64
N ILE A 34 2.49 6.29 -5.42
CA ILE A 34 1.28 6.75 -4.70
C ILE A 34 0.49 7.76 -5.55
N GLN A 35 1.15 8.73 -6.16
CA GLN A 35 0.50 9.71 -7.04
C GLN A 35 -0.11 9.06 -8.28
N LEU A 36 0.60 8.12 -8.91
CA LEU A 36 0.09 7.36 -10.06
C LEU A 36 -1.12 6.49 -9.69
N LEU A 37 -1.08 5.82 -8.54
CA LEU A 37 -2.19 5.02 -8.01
C LEU A 37 -3.42 5.89 -7.75
N THR A 38 -3.23 7.08 -7.18
CA THR A 38 -4.30 8.06 -6.98
C THR A 38 -4.92 8.47 -8.32
N ALA A 39 -4.09 8.74 -9.33
CA ALA A 39 -4.55 9.15 -10.66
C ALA A 39 -5.37 8.06 -11.39
N ILE A 40 -5.12 6.78 -11.10
CA ILE A 40 -5.88 5.65 -11.66
C ILE A 40 -7.08 5.24 -10.80
N GLY A 41 -7.40 6.01 -9.74
CA GLY A 41 -8.59 5.80 -8.91
C GLY A 41 -8.39 4.87 -7.72
N ILE A 42 -7.16 4.53 -7.34
CA ILE A 42 -6.88 3.84 -6.07
C ILE A 42 -6.70 4.90 -4.98
N PRO A 43 -7.60 4.95 -3.99
CA PRO A 43 -7.57 6.01 -3.01
C PRO A 43 -6.50 5.76 -1.94
N ASN A 44 -5.84 6.84 -1.52
CA ASN A 44 -4.66 6.81 -0.65
C ASN A 44 -4.97 6.32 0.78
N ASP A 45 -6.20 6.48 1.23
CA ASP A 45 -6.71 6.01 2.52
C ASP A 45 -6.64 4.48 2.67
N ARG A 46 -6.59 3.75 1.56
CA ARG A 46 -6.50 2.28 1.54
C ARG A 46 -5.08 1.75 1.37
N LEU A 47 -4.10 2.63 1.11
CA LEU A 47 -2.70 2.27 0.96
C LEU A 47 -2.05 2.10 2.34
N GLY A 48 -1.43 0.95 2.56
CA GLY A 48 -0.52 0.78 3.70
C GLY A 48 0.86 1.30 3.31
N VAL A 49 1.37 2.31 4.01
CA VAL A 49 2.72 2.85 3.80
C VAL A 49 3.57 2.51 5.01
N THR A 50 4.66 1.79 4.80
CA THR A 50 5.71 1.62 5.80
C THR A 50 6.86 2.55 5.42
N PRO A 51 7.10 3.61 6.22
CA PRO A 51 8.12 4.60 5.94
C PRO A 51 9.51 4.05 6.30
N PRO A 52 10.60 4.66 5.79
CA PRO A 52 11.95 4.13 5.93
C PRO A 52 12.39 3.92 7.38
N GLU A 53 11.87 4.69 8.33
CA GLU A 53 12.20 4.60 9.76
C GLU A 53 11.75 3.27 10.39
N GLN A 54 10.80 2.58 9.76
CA GLN A 54 10.29 1.27 10.18
C GLN A 54 10.91 0.12 9.39
N ILE A 55 11.83 0.39 8.46
CA ILE A 55 12.51 -0.60 7.64
C ILE A 55 13.92 -0.79 8.19
N GLU A 56 14.33 -2.05 8.31
CA GLU A 56 15.71 -2.39 8.70
C GLU A 56 16.70 -1.78 7.70
N GLY A 57 17.57 -0.90 8.18
CA GLY A 57 18.49 -0.10 7.35
C GLY A 57 18.06 1.35 7.11
N GLY A 58 16.88 1.78 7.58
CA GLY A 58 16.47 3.19 7.56
C GLY A 58 16.23 3.77 6.17
N GLN A 59 16.06 2.91 5.16
CA GLN A 59 15.96 3.31 3.76
C GLN A 59 14.80 2.60 3.05
N GLY A 60 14.18 3.32 2.12
CA GLY A 60 13.17 2.80 1.22
C GLY A 60 11.75 3.09 1.67
N MET A 61 10.80 2.34 1.12
CA MET A 61 9.38 2.43 1.41
C MET A 61 8.69 1.12 1.05
N ILE A 62 7.79 0.62 1.89
CA ILE A 62 6.92 -0.50 1.53
C ILE A 62 5.52 0.05 1.28
N LEU A 63 4.94 -0.27 0.13
CA LEU A 63 3.55 0.01 -0.21
C LEU A 63 2.75 -1.28 -0.18
N SER A 64 1.61 -1.24 0.50
CA SER A 64 0.61 -2.31 0.54
C SER A 64 -0.66 -1.82 -0.13
N ILE A 65 -0.88 -2.25 -1.37
CA ILE A 65 -1.90 -1.70 -2.28
C ILE A 65 -3.06 -2.71 -2.39
N PRO A 66 -4.29 -2.36 -2.00
CA PRO A 66 -5.43 -3.25 -2.15
C PRO A 66 -5.92 -3.24 -3.59
N CYS A 67 -6.07 -4.44 -4.15
CA CYS A 67 -6.55 -4.68 -5.50
C CYS A 67 -7.82 -5.56 -5.42
N PRO A 68 -9.01 -4.99 -5.65
CA PRO A 68 -10.26 -5.76 -5.65
C PRO A 68 -10.45 -6.61 -6.91
N ASP A 69 -9.78 -6.27 -8.03
CA ASP A 69 -9.86 -6.96 -9.32
C ASP A 69 -8.46 -7.45 -9.74
N GLU A 70 -8.40 -8.63 -10.35
CA GLU A 70 -7.19 -9.22 -10.94
C GLU A 70 -6.62 -8.35 -12.07
N LYS A 71 -7.48 -7.66 -12.85
CA LYS A 71 -7.01 -6.70 -13.86
C LYS A 71 -6.26 -5.52 -13.25
N LEU A 72 -6.75 -5.01 -12.12
CA LEU A 72 -6.10 -3.93 -11.39
C LEU A 72 -4.79 -4.42 -10.76
N LEU A 73 -4.78 -5.64 -10.25
CA LEU A 73 -3.60 -6.29 -9.68
C LEU A 73 -2.45 -6.31 -10.70
N HIS A 74 -2.67 -6.84 -11.90
CA HIS A 74 -1.65 -6.89 -12.95
C HIS A 74 -1.15 -5.49 -13.33
N ARG A 75 -2.07 -4.53 -13.44
CA ARG A 75 -1.72 -3.14 -13.77
C ARG A 75 -0.87 -2.48 -12.68
N VAL A 76 -1.21 -2.69 -11.42
CA VAL A 76 -0.46 -2.18 -10.26
C VAL A 76 0.91 -2.84 -10.17
N GLU A 77 1.00 -4.16 -10.39
CA GLU A 77 2.28 -4.85 -10.43
C GLU A 77 3.20 -4.29 -11.53
N ASP A 78 2.66 -4.03 -12.72
CA ASP A 78 3.44 -3.48 -13.82
C ASP A 78 3.92 -2.05 -13.53
N ILE A 79 3.08 -1.20 -12.92
CA ILE A 79 3.47 0.16 -12.50
C ILE A 79 4.59 0.06 -11.46
N CYS A 80 4.41 -0.75 -10.41
CA CYS A 80 5.41 -0.91 -9.36
C CYS A 80 6.74 -1.47 -9.91
N ARG A 81 6.70 -2.45 -10.83
CA ARG A 81 7.92 -2.98 -11.47
C ARG A 81 8.64 -1.95 -12.33
N LYS A 82 7.90 -1.14 -13.10
CA LYS A 82 8.47 -0.07 -13.94
C LYS A 82 9.20 0.98 -13.10
N GLU A 83 8.67 1.27 -11.91
CA GLU A 83 9.28 2.20 -10.95
C GLU A 83 10.38 1.55 -10.08
N GLY A 84 10.78 0.31 -10.39
CA GLY A 84 11.90 -0.37 -9.74
C GLY A 84 11.56 -1.07 -8.42
N ALA A 85 10.29 -1.30 -8.13
CA ALA A 85 9.87 -1.97 -6.90
C ALA A 85 10.13 -3.48 -6.94
N ARG A 86 10.51 -4.04 -5.78
CA ARG A 86 10.47 -5.48 -5.53
C ARG A 86 9.09 -5.88 -5.03
N ILE A 87 8.38 -6.64 -5.85
CA ILE A 87 7.02 -7.08 -5.51
C ILE A 87 7.07 -8.36 -4.67
N HIS A 88 6.48 -8.29 -3.48
CA HIS A 88 6.09 -9.43 -2.67
C HIS A 88 4.58 -9.64 -2.81
N ARG A 89 4.20 -10.79 -3.34
CA ARG A 89 2.80 -11.19 -3.38
C ARG A 89 2.45 -11.88 -2.08
N ARG A 90 1.54 -11.31 -1.30
CA ARG A 90 0.87 -12.07 -0.24
C ARG A 90 -0.28 -12.85 -0.89
N ARG A 91 -0.02 -14.10 -1.29
CA ARG A 91 -1.12 -15.05 -1.56
C ARG A 91 -1.75 -15.41 -0.22
N ARG A 92 -3.08 -15.34 -0.14
CA ARG A 92 -3.84 -15.92 0.98
C ARG A 92 -3.79 -17.44 0.86
#